data_AF-A0A938TX23-F1
#
_entry.id   AF-A0A938TX23-F1
#
_cell.length_a   1.000
_cell.length_b   1.000
_cell.length_c   1.000
_cell.angle_alpha   90.00
_cell.angle_beta   90.00
_cell.angle_gamma   90.00
#
_symmetry.space_group_name_H-M   'P 1'
#
loop_
_entity.id
_entity.type
_entity.pdbx_description
1 polymer ?
#
loop_
_entity_poly.entity_id
_entity_poly.type
_entity_poly.pdbx_seq_one_letter_code
_entity_poly.pdbx_strand_id
1 'polypeptide(L)' 'MTFITDAFTALAKSEKEAFGAPDHPVLVVKHPIGTVKIEEVKQKAEAALDQLVDILLEPTAKQKVA' A
#
# COMPACT_ATOMS: atom_id res chain seq x y z
N MET A 1 -4.96 -8.15 3.19
CA MET A 1 -4.41 -6.83 2.84
C MET A 1 -3.11 -6.59 3.57
N THR A 2 -2.06 -6.15 2.87
CA THR A 2 -0.77 -5.77 3.47
C THR A 2 -0.52 -4.28 3.26
N PHE A 3 0.04 -3.61 4.27
CA PHE A 3 0.44 -2.20 4.21
C PHE A 3 1.96 -2.12 4.12
N ILE A 4 2.47 -1.44 3.10
CA ILE A 4 3.90 -1.25 2.90
C ILE A 4 4.22 0.20 2.52
N THR A 5 5.48 0.57 2.63
CA THR A 5 5.98 1.76 1.92
C THR A 5 6.45 1.38 0.51
N ASP A 6 6.47 2.33 -0.42
CA ASP A 6 6.92 2.14 -1.82
C ASP A 6 8.30 1.49 -1.96
N ALA A 7 9.19 1.69 -0.98
CA ALA A 7 10.48 1.01 -0.84
C ALA A 7 10.40 -0.53 -0.79
N PHE A 8 9.26 -1.13 -0.47
CA PHE A 8 9.07 -2.59 -0.29
C PHE A 8 8.11 -3.22 -1.30
N THR A 9 7.78 -2.52 -2.39
CA THR A 9 6.88 -3.03 -3.43
C THR A 9 7.34 -4.34 -4.06
N ALA A 10 8.64 -4.49 -4.31
CA ALA A 10 9.21 -5.74 -4.83
C ALA A 10 9.02 -6.92 -3.85
N LEU A 11 9.24 -6.68 -2.55
CA LEU A 11 9.06 -7.71 -1.52
C LEU A 11 7.58 -8.14 -1.44
N ALA A 12 6.66 -7.17 -1.38
CA ALA A 12 5.24 -7.49 -1.32
C ALA A 12 4.75 -8.27 -2.55
N LYS A 13 5.33 -8.02 -3.73
CA LYS A 13 5.07 -8.83 -4.94
C LYS A 13 5.55 -10.27 -4.76
N SER A 14 6.78 -10.47 -4.31
CA SER A 14 7.32 -11.81 -4.09
C SER A 14 6.56 -12.58 -3.02
N GLU A 15 6.16 -11.93 -1.93
CA GLU A 15 5.37 -12.56 -0.87
C GLU A 15 4.01 -13.03 -1.39
N LYS A 16 3.24 -12.18 -2.08
CA LYS A 16 1.91 -12.58 -2.56
C LYS A 16 1.95 -13.72 -3.58
N GLU A 17 3.01 -13.78 -4.40
CA GLU A 17 3.27 -14.90 -5.31
C GLU A 17 3.62 -16.18 -4.53
N ALA A 18 4.52 -16.10 -3.55
CA ALA A 18 4.94 -17.23 -2.73
C ALA A 18 3.79 -17.81 -1.88
N PHE A 19 2.89 -16.97 -1.39
CA PHE A 19 1.72 -17.38 -0.62
C PHE A 19 0.55 -17.89 -1.47
N GLY A 20 0.68 -17.92 -2.81
CA GLY A 20 -0.39 -18.34 -3.71
C GLY A 20 -1.59 -17.40 -3.72
N ALA A 21 -1.39 -16.12 -3.37
CA ALA A 21 -2.44 -15.11 -3.27
C ALA A 21 -2.12 -13.91 -4.20
N PRO A 22 -2.06 -14.10 -5.53
CA PRO A 22 -1.63 -13.06 -6.48
C PRO A 22 -2.53 -11.81 -6.46
N ASP A 23 -3.80 -11.97 -6.11
CA ASP A 23 -4.81 -10.92 -5.99
C ASP A 23 -4.85 -10.28 -4.60
N HIS A 24 -3.97 -10.68 -3.67
CA HIS A 24 -3.93 -10.09 -2.33
C HIS A 24 -3.69 -8.58 -2.42
N PRO A 25 -4.56 -7.76 -1.81
CA PRO A 25 -4.45 -6.31 -1.91
C PRO A 25 -3.25 -5.80 -1.11
N VAL A 26 -2.46 -4.94 -1.75
CA VAL A 26 -1.31 -4.27 -1.16
C VAL A 26 -1.55 -2.76 -1.23
N LEU A 27 -1.56 -2.11 -0.07
CA LEU A 27 -1.63 -0.66 0.04
C LEU A 27 -0.21 -0.11 0.16
N VAL A 28 0.12 0.85 -0.69
CA VAL A 28 1.45 1.44 -0.76
C VAL A 28 1.40 2.89 -0.29
N VAL A 29 2.17 3.21 0.74
CA VAL A 29 2.36 4.58 1.22
C VAL A 29 3.76 5.08 0.85
N LYS A 30 3.93 6.40 0.74
CA LYS A 30 5.22 6.97 0.31
C LYS A 30 6.28 6.90 1.41
N HIS A 31 7.41 6.24 1.15
CA HIS A 31 8.59 6.28 2.02
C HIS A 31 9.18 7.71 2.05
N PRO A 32 9.93 8.12 3.10
CA PRO A 32 10.09 7.49 4.41
C PRO A 32 8.99 7.86 5.40
N ILE A 33 8.87 7.06 6.46
CA ILE A 33 7.97 7.34 7.60
C ILE A 33 8.77 7.77 8.85
N GLY A 34 9.94 7.17 9.08
CA GLY A 34 10.71 7.39 10.32
C GLY A 34 11.55 8.68 10.35
N THR A 35 11.85 9.27 9.19
CA THR A 35 12.74 10.46 9.09
C THR A 35 11.99 11.75 8.76
N VAL A 36 10.66 11.70 8.69
CA VAL A 36 9.81 12.85 8.37
C VAL A 36 9.14 13.40 9.63
N LYS A 37 8.67 14.65 9.56
CA LYS A 37 7.94 15.27 10.67
C LYS A 37 6.58 14.63 10.85
N ILE A 38 6.02 14.73 12.05
CA ILE A 38 4.73 14.12 12.39
C ILE A 38 3.57 14.65 11.52
N GLU A 39 3.65 15.91 11.09
CA GLU A 39 2.68 16.51 10.18
C GLU A 39 2.71 15.83 8.81
N GLU A 40 3.91 15.49 8.32
CA GLU A 40 4.07 14.77 7.05
C GLU A 40 3.62 13.31 7.18
N VAL A 41 3.85 12.66 8.33
CA VAL A 41 3.29 11.34 8.61
C VAL A 41 1.76 11.37 8.55
N LYS A 42 1.11 12.39 9.13
CA LYS A 42 -0.34 12.55 9.07
C LYS A 42 -0.84 12.71 7.64
N GLN A 43 -0.21 13.56 6.84
CA GLN A 43 -0.57 13.73 5.42
C GLN A 43 -0.45 12.41 4.65
N LYS A 44 0.61 11.63 4.88
CA LYS A 44 0.78 10.32 4.26
C LYS A 44 -0.28 9.32 4.71
N ALA A 45 -0.70 9.38 5.98
CA ALA A 45 -1.77 8.53 6.50
C ALA A 45 -3.14 8.90 5.93
N GLU A 46 -3.45 10.20 5.76
CA GLU A 46 -4.68 10.66 5.13
C GLU A 46 -4.75 10.20 3.66
N ALA A 47 -3.66 10.37 2.90
CA ALA A 47 -3.59 9.88 1.52
C ALA A 47 -3.67 8.34 1.41
N ALA A 48 -3.29 7.61 2.46
CA ALA A 48 -3.43 6.17 2.52
C ALA A 48 -4.87 5.75 2.85
N LEU A 49 -5.62 6.58 3.58
CA LEU A 49 -7.01 6.29 3.94
C LEU A 49 -7.91 6.29 2.71
N ASP A 50 -7.74 7.23 1.79
CA ASP A 50 -8.50 7.25 0.52
C ASP A 50 -8.27 5.95 -0.27
N GLN A 51 -7.00 5.56 -0.43
CA GLN A 51 -6.64 4.30 -1.09
C GLN A 51 -7.21 3.07 -0.38
N LEU A 52 -7.26 3.10 0.96
CA LEU A 52 -7.83 2.01 1.76
C LEU A 52 -9.33 1.89 1.50
N VAL A 53 -10.05 3.01 1.48
CA VAL A 53 -11.50 3.04 1.21
C VAL A 53 -11.78 2.50 -0.19
N ASP A 54 -11.02 2.92 -1.20
CA ASP A 54 -11.16 2.42 -2.57
C ASP A 54 -10.98 0.90 -2.65
N ILE A 55 -9.96 0.35 -1.99
CA ILE A 55 -9.70 -1.10 -1.97
C ILE A 55 -10.82 -1.87 -1.25
N LEU A 56 -11.39 -1.30 -0.19
CA LEU A 56 -12.46 -1.95 0.57
C LEU A 56 -13.81 -1.90 -0.14
N LEU A 57 -14.10 -0.81 -0.85
CA LEU A 57 -15.36 -0.62 -1.57
C LEU A 57 -15.36 -1.28 -2.95
N GLU A 58 -14.21 -1.33 -3.62
CA GLU A 58 -14.05 -1.92 -4.95
C GLU A 58 -12.88 -2.93 -5.00
N PRO A 59 -13.00 -4.11 -4.37
CA PRO A 59 -11.90 -5.08 -4.24
C PRO A 59 -11.34 -5.60 -5.58
N THR A 60 -12.07 -5.39 -6.68
CA THR A 60 -11.76 -5.87 -8.04
C THR A 60 -11.22 -4.78 -8.97
N ALA A 61 -11.22 -3.51 -8.57
CA ALA A 61 -10.83 -2.39 -9.41
C ALA A 61 -9.31 -2.17 -9.44
N LYS A 62 -8.62 -3.01 -10.21
CA LYS A 62 -7.31 -2.76 -10.85
C LYS A 62 -6.20 -2.20 -9.92
N GLN A 63 -5.33 -3.11 -9.47
CA GLN A 63 -3.95 -2.80 -9.11
C GLN A 63 -3.18 -2.23 -10.33
N LYS A 64 -3.39 -0.95 -10.68
CA LYS A 64 -2.56 -0.23 -11.64
C LYS A 64 -1.31 0.27 -10.91
N VAL A 65 -0.29 -0.58 -10.88
CA VAL A 65 1.10 -0.13 -10.75
C VAL A 65 1.48 0.53 -12.07
N ALA A 66 1.65 1.86 -12.04
CA ALA A 66 2.34 2.64 -13.06
C ALA A 66 3.76 2.95 -12.57
#